data_AF-A0A238KMN2-F1
#
_entry.id   AF-A0A238KMN2-F1
#
_cell.length_a   1.000
_cell.length_b   1.000
_cell.length_c   1.000
_cell.angle_alpha   90.00
_cell.angle_beta   90.00
_cell.angle_gamma   90.00
#
_symmetry.space_group_name_H-M   'P 1'
#
loop_
_entity.id
_entity.type
_entity.pdbx_description
1 polymer ?
#
loop_
_entity_poly.entity_id
_entity_poly.type
_entity_poly.pdbx_seq_one_letter_code
_entity_poly.pdbx_strand_id
1 'polypeptide(L)'
;MGWMTSIFAVPRALIYWKREWDKLGEFGPLGDLTIRLYRFSAGLGVIALITGLWMAHDLGWPAWVHLKLALIVLLTAHYIWTGRLVIRARKGIFTESEFFLRIFNEVSVFGVIAILWAVVVKPF
;
A
#
# COMPACT_ATOMS: atom_id res chain seq x y z
N MET A 1 3.18 -14.98 -4.45
CA MET A 1 3.08 -14.49 -3.06
C MET A 1 3.83 -13.18 -2.76
N GLY A 2 4.92 -12.82 -3.46
CA GLY A 2 5.77 -11.66 -3.10
C GLY A 2 5.20 -10.23 -3.27
N TRP A 3 3.98 -10.07 -3.80
CA TRP A 3 3.39 -8.74 -4.05
C TRP A 3 2.47 -8.25 -2.93
N MET A 4 1.68 -9.15 -2.33
CA MET A 4 0.87 -8.80 -1.16
C MET A 4 1.77 -8.46 0.02
N THR A 5 2.90 -9.15 0.17
CA THR A 5 3.88 -8.85 1.22
C THR A 5 4.48 -7.45 1.09
N SER A 6 4.62 -6.92 -0.12
CA SER A 6 5.32 -5.65 -0.34
C SER A 6 4.44 -4.41 -0.07
N ILE A 7 3.12 -4.45 -0.34
CA ILE A 7 2.20 -3.35 0.03
C ILE A 7 2.12 -3.16 1.56
N PHE A 8 1.99 -4.26 2.31
CA PHE A 8 1.89 -4.22 3.77
C PHE A 8 3.24 -4.01 4.47
N ALA A 9 4.35 -4.25 3.77
CA ALA A 9 5.66 -4.14 4.39
C ALA A 9 6.18 -2.70 4.44
N VAL A 10 5.72 -1.77 3.59
CA VAL A 10 6.27 -0.39 3.56
C VAL A 10 6.05 0.39 4.88
N PRO A 11 4.85 0.45 5.48
CA PRO A 11 4.66 1.18 6.73
C PRO A 11 5.46 0.57 7.90
N ARG A 12 5.59 -0.76 7.91
CA ARG A 12 6.44 -1.46 8.89
C ARG A 12 7.92 -1.23 8.63
N ALA A 13 8.36 -1.23 7.38
CA ALA A 13 9.73 -0.93 6.99
C ALA A 13 10.13 0.50 7.40
N LEU A 14 9.20 1.46 7.38
CA LEU A 14 9.43 2.82 7.90
C LEU A 14 9.78 2.83 9.41
N ILE A 15 9.22 1.93 10.22
CA ILE A 15 9.57 1.79 11.64
C ILE A 15 11.04 1.35 11.77
N TYR A 16 11.45 0.34 10.99
CA TYR A 16 12.82 -0.17 11.02
C TYR A 16 13.82 0.83 10.45
N TRP A 17 13.44 1.54 9.38
CA TRP A 17 14.26 2.60 8.81
C TRP A 17 14.44 3.77 9.77
N LYS A 18 13.42 4.15 10.54
CA LYS A 18 13.59 5.14 11.63
C LYS A 18 14.65 4.69 12.63
N ARG A 19 14.59 3.44 13.09
CA ARG A 19 15.59 2.88 14.03
C ARG A 19 17.00 2.80 13.43
N GLU A 20 17.12 2.59 12.13
CA GLU A 20 18.40 2.63 11.41
C GLU A 20 18.94 4.06 11.34
N TRP A 21 18.08 5.01 10.98
CA TRP A 21 18.43 6.43 10.93
C TRP A 21 18.88 6.94 12.31
N ASP A 22 18.18 6.58 13.39
CA ASP A 22 18.54 6.96 14.76
C ASP A 22 19.91 6.39 15.18
N LYS A 23 20.37 5.29 14.56
CA LYS A 23 21.68 4.66 14.84
C LYS A 23 22.80 5.18 13.94
N LEU A 24 22.55 5.35 12.65
CA LEU A 24 23.56 5.73 11.66
C LEU A 24 23.67 7.25 11.51
N GLY A 25 22.60 8.00 11.78
CA GLY A 25 22.51 9.44 11.53
C GLY A 25 22.39 9.80 10.05
N GLU A 26 22.32 8.82 9.14
CA GLU A 26 22.30 9.01 7.70
C GLU A 26 21.40 8.01 6.97
N PHE A 27 21.27 8.18 5.65
CA PHE A 27 20.46 7.32 4.81
C PHE A 27 21.13 5.95 4.63
N GLY A 28 20.57 4.92 5.27
CA GLY A 28 21.11 3.56 5.24
C GLY A 28 20.42 2.59 4.26
N PRO A 29 20.88 1.33 4.24
CA PRO A 29 20.37 0.27 3.38
C PRO A 29 18.87 -0.02 3.56
N LEU A 30 18.31 0.10 4.77
CA LEU A 30 16.87 -0.12 4.98
C LEU A 30 16.04 0.99 4.33
N GLY A 31 16.55 2.22 4.28
CA GLY A 31 15.93 3.30 3.52
C GLY A 31 15.83 2.99 2.04
N ASP A 32 16.93 2.53 1.44
CA ASP A 32 16.96 2.15 0.03
C ASP A 32 16.02 0.97 -0.28
N LEU A 33 16.03 -0.06 0.57
CA LEU A 33 15.11 -1.20 0.46
C LEU A 33 13.65 -0.74 0.54
N THR A 34 13.32 0.14 1.48
CA THR A 34 11.95 0.66 1.66
C THR A 34 11.45 1.40 0.43
N ILE A 35 12.31 2.20 -0.20
CA ILE A 35 11.97 2.94 -1.42
C ILE A 35 11.81 1.99 -2.61
N ARG A 36 12.71 1.01 -2.78
CA ARG A 36 12.60 0.00 -3.83
C ARG A 36 11.30 -0.79 -3.68
N LEU A 37 10.97 -1.18 -2.45
CA LEU A 37 9.74 -1.89 -2.13
C LEU A 37 8.50 -1.07 -2.46
N TYR A 38 8.49 0.22 -2.07
CA TYR A 38 7.41 1.14 -2.40
C TYR A 38 7.22 1.27 -3.92
N ARG A 39 8.29 1.45 -4.69
CA ARG A 39 8.22 1.57 -6.16
C ARG A 39 7.75 0.28 -6.82
N PHE A 40 8.22 -0.87 -6.34
CA PHE A 40 7.82 -2.18 -6.85
C PHE A 40 6.32 -2.44 -6.63
N SER A 41 5.83 -2.21 -5.41
CA SER A 41 4.41 -2.33 -5.09
C SER A 41 3.54 -1.34 -5.85
N ALA A 42 3.98 -0.09 -6.02
CA ALA A 42 3.29 0.90 -6.83
C ALA A 42 3.12 0.43 -8.29
N GLY A 43 4.20 -0.10 -8.89
CA GLY A 43 4.17 -0.64 -10.26
C GLY A 43 3.17 -1.80 -10.41
N LEU A 44 3.15 -2.73 -9.46
CA LEU A 44 2.16 -3.81 -9.44
C LEU A 44 0.73 -3.30 -9.22
N GLY A 45 0.56 -2.27 -8.41
CA GLY A 45 -0.74 -1.61 -8.21
C GLY A 45 -1.31 -1.03 -9.52
N VAL A 46 -0.46 -0.42 -10.34
CA VAL A 46 -0.87 0.08 -11.68
C VAL A 46 -1.29 -1.07 -12.59
N ILE A 47 -0.52 -2.16 -12.64
CA ILE A 47 -0.87 -3.34 -13.44
C ILE A 47 -2.21 -3.95 -12.97
N ALA A 48 -2.42 -4.04 -11.66
CA ALA A 48 -3.67 -4.54 -11.07
C ALA A 48 -4.86 -3.63 -11.41
N LEU A 49 -4.67 -2.32 -11.47
CA LEU A 49 -5.69 -1.35 -11.87
C LEU A 49 -6.07 -1.51 -13.34
N ILE A 50 -5.08 -1.58 -14.24
CA ILE A 50 -5.30 -1.74 -15.68
C ILE A 50 -6.02 -3.06 -15.96
N THR A 51 -5.53 -4.17 -15.41
CA THR A 51 -6.15 -5.49 -15.60
C THR A 51 -7.53 -5.56 -14.95
N GLY A 52 -7.73 -4.89 -13.81
CA GLY A 52 -9.03 -4.79 -13.16
C GLY A 52 -10.07 -4.01 -13.97
N LEU A 53 -9.67 -2.90 -14.60
CA LEU A 53 -10.52 -2.11 -15.49
C LEU A 53 -10.84 -2.84 -16.80
N TRP A 54 -9.87 -3.57 -17.36
CA TRP A 54 -10.12 -4.43 -18.51
C TRP A 54 -11.19 -5.48 -18.17
N MET A 55 -11.00 -6.21 -17.07
CA MET A 55 -11.97 -7.23 -16.63
C MET A 55 -13.37 -6.62 -16.39
N ALA A 56 -13.44 -5.42 -15.83
CA ALA A 56 -14.69 -4.68 -15.64
C ALA A 56 -15.42 -4.39 -16.95
N HIS A 57 -14.67 -3.99 -17.97
CA HIS A 57 -15.19 -3.73 -19.32
C HIS A 57 -15.75 -5.01 -19.95
N ASP A 58 -15.00 -6.12 -19.88
CA ASP A 58 -15.44 -7.41 -20.44
C ASP A 58 -16.68 -7.98 -19.74
N LEU A 59 -16.86 -7.68 -18.45
CA LEU A 59 -18.03 -8.09 -17.65
C LEU A 59 -19.24 -7.16 -17.83
N GLY A 60 -19.12 -6.05 -18.56
CA GLY A 60 -20.21 -5.09 -18.73
C GLY A 60 -20.56 -4.27 -17.48
N TRP A 61 -19.58 -4.03 -16.59
CA TRP A 61 -19.73 -3.18 -15.40
C TRP A 61 -20.86 -3.60 -14.43
N PRO A 62 -20.86 -4.83 -13.92
CA PRO A 62 -21.83 -5.24 -12.90
C PRO A 62 -21.65 -4.41 -11.62
N ALA A 63 -22.71 -4.26 -10.84
CA ALA A 63 -22.70 -3.35 -9.69
C ALA A 63 -21.57 -3.67 -8.69
N TRP A 64 -21.26 -4.95 -8.44
CA TRP A 64 -20.14 -5.37 -7.56
C TRP A 64 -18.76 -4.87 -7.99
N VAL A 65 -18.57 -4.63 -9.30
CA VAL A 65 -17.33 -4.05 -9.83
C VAL A 65 -17.20 -2.58 -9.41
N HIS A 66 -18.29 -1.81 -9.36
CA HIS A 66 -18.25 -0.43 -8.84
C HIS A 66 -17.84 -0.40 -7.37
N LEU A 67 -18.40 -1.30 -6.53
CA LEU A 67 -17.98 -1.43 -5.14
C LEU A 67 -16.49 -1.78 -5.05
N LYS A 68 -16.04 -2.78 -5.81
CA LYS A 68 -14.63 -3.18 -5.85
C LYS A 68 -13.72 -2.01 -6.23
N LEU A 69 -14.08 -1.26 -7.27
CA LEU A 69 -13.30 -0.11 -7.73
C LEU A 69 -13.26 1.01 -6.69
N ALA A 70 -14.38 1.30 -6.01
CA ALA A 70 -14.40 2.26 -4.92
C ALA A 70 -13.44 1.86 -3.79
N LEU A 71 -13.43 0.58 -3.39
CA LEU A 71 -12.50 0.06 -2.40
C LEU A 71 -11.04 0.14 -2.86
N ILE A 72 -10.77 -0.15 -4.14
CA ILE A 72 -9.43 0.00 -4.73
C ILE A 72 -8.99 1.46 -4.68
N VAL A 73 -9.86 2.42 -5.04
CA VAL A 73 -9.54 3.86 -4.97
C VAL A 73 -9.18 4.29 -3.55
N LEU A 74 -9.94 3.85 -2.54
CA LEU A 74 -9.62 4.12 -1.13
C LEU A 74 -8.26 3.54 -0.73
N LEU A 75 -7.98 2.29 -1.13
CA LEU A 75 -6.69 1.65 -0.85
C LEU A 75 -5.54 2.35 -1.58
N THR A 76 -5.75 2.80 -2.81
CA THR A 76 -4.77 3.58 -3.58
C THR A 76 -4.49 4.93 -2.93
N ALA A 77 -5.53 5.65 -2.48
CA ALA A 77 -5.36 6.92 -1.76
C ALA A 77 -4.55 6.73 -0.47
N HIS A 78 -4.84 5.68 0.29
CA HIS A 78 -4.05 5.28 1.45
C HIS A 78 -2.59 4.95 1.08
N TYR A 79 -2.37 4.23 -0.02
CA TYR A 79 -1.02 3.90 -0.49
C TYR A 79 -0.22 5.14 -0.93
N ILE A 80 -0.87 6.11 -1.57
CA ILE A 80 -0.26 7.41 -1.91
C ILE A 80 0.15 8.16 -0.65
N TRP A 81 -0.64 8.08 0.43
CA TRP A 81 -0.27 8.64 1.72
C TRP A 81 1.01 7.99 2.27
N THR A 82 1.17 6.68 2.15
CA THR A 82 2.45 6.00 2.46
C THR A 82 3.62 6.61 1.70
N GLY A 83 3.42 6.95 0.43
CA GLY A 83 4.42 7.66 -0.37
C GLY A 83 4.85 9.01 0.24
N ARG A 84 3.90 9.76 0.82
CA ARG A 84 4.20 11.01 1.55
C ARG A 84 5.07 10.73 2.78
N LEU A 85 4.82 9.64 3.50
CA LEU A 85 5.65 9.21 4.63
C LEU A 85 7.06 8.85 4.19
N VAL A 86 7.19 8.08 3.10
CA VAL A 86 8.50 7.68 2.53
C VAL A 86 9.30 8.91 2.08
N ILE A 87 8.67 9.89 1.42
CA ILE A 87 9.35 11.12 0.99
C ILE A 87 9.82 11.95 2.19
N ARG A 88 9.05 12.00 3.29
CA ARG A 88 9.48 12.67 4.54
C ARG A 88 10.64 11.92 5.21
N ALA A 89 10.55 10.59 5.29
CA ALA A 89 11.59 9.74 5.84
C ALA A 89 12.93 9.87 5.08
N ARG A 90 12.89 10.07 3.75
CA ARG A 90 14.10 10.38 2.95
C ARG A 90 14.83 11.65 3.40
N LYS A 91 14.11 12.58 4.03
CA LYS A 91 14.67 13.82 4.58
C LYS A 91 15.06 13.68 6.06
N GLY A 92 15.02 12.47 6.63
CA GLY A 92 15.25 12.22 8.05
C GLY A 92 14.08 12.63 8.96
N ILE A 93 12.90 12.92 8.39
CA ILE A 93 11.75 13.42 9.16
C ILE A 93 10.81 12.25 9.49
N PHE A 94 10.87 11.78 10.74
CA PHE A 94 10.03 10.70 11.27
C PHE A 94 9.10 11.20 12.39
N THR A 95 7.97 11.77 11.99
CA THR A 95 6.97 12.37 12.90
C THR A 95 5.99 11.37 13.51
N GLU A 96 5.76 10.25 12.82
CA GLU A 96 4.73 9.30 13.24
C GLU A 96 5.24 8.32 14.30
N SER A 97 4.35 7.96 15.22
CA SER A 97 4.63 6.95 16.24
C SER A 97 4.64 5.54 15.64
N GLU A 98 5.36 4.63 16.28
CA GLU A 98 5.37 3.22 15.88
C GLU A 98 3.97 2.59 15.90
N PHE A 99 3.16 2.96 16.91
CA PHE A 99 1.78 2.51 17.03
C PHE A 99 0.90 3.01 15.88
N PHE A 100 1.05 4.29 15.49
CA PHE A 100 0.34 4.84 14.34
C PHE A 100 0.68 4.07 13.06
N LEU A 101 1.96 3.81 12.78
CA LEU A 101 2.39 3.09 11.58
C LEU A 101 1.87 1.64 11.54
N ARG A 102 1.69 0.99 12.70
CA ARG A 102 1.08 -0.34 12.81
C ARG A 102 -0.41 -0.30 12.46
N ILE A 103 -1.18 0.60 13.08
CA ILE A 103 -2.61 0.78 12.78
C ILE A 103 -2.81 1.16 11.32
N PHE A 104 -1.99 2.09 10.82
CA PHE A 104 -2.03 2.53 9.42
C PHE A 104 -1.89 1.34 8.46
N ASN A 105 -0.97 0.41 8.76
CA ASN A 105 -0.86 -0.82 7.99
C ASN A 105 -2.10 -1.74 8.11
N GLU A 106 -2.68 -1.87 9.30
CA GLU A 106 -3.88 -2.70 9.50
C GLU A 106 -5.07 -2.21 8.67
N VAL A 107 -5.24 -0.89 8.51
CA VAL A 107 -6.26 -0.31 7.63
C VAL A 107 -6.12 -0.82 6.19
N SER A 108 -4.89 -0.91 5.66
CA SER A 108 -4.65 -1.52 4.34
C SER A 108 -5.10 -2.99 4.30
N VAL A 109 -4.84 -3.76 5.37
CA VAL A 109 -5.22 -5.18 5.45
C VAL A 109 -6.74 -5.32 5.39
N PHE A 110 -7.48 -4.53 6.17
CA PHE A 110 -8.94 -4.51 6.11
C PHE A 110 -9.46 -4.13 4.72
N GLY A 111 -8.84 -3.15 4.05
CA GLY A 111 -9.17 -2.78 2.68
C GLY A 111 -9.02 -3.95 1.69
N VAL A 112 -7.91 -4.69 1.78
CA VAL A 112 -7.68 -5.87 0.93
C VAL A 112 -8.68 -6.99 1.23
N ILE A 113 -9.01 -7.24 2.50
CA ILE A 113 -10.03 -8.22 2.88
C ILE A 113 -11.38 -7.84 2.28
N ALA A 114 -11.79 -6.57 2.36
CA ALA A 114 -13.04 -6.09 1.77
C ALA A 114 -13.06 -6.25 0.24
N ILE A 115 -11.95 -5.96 -0.44
CA ILE A 115 -11.82 -6.15 -1.90
C ILE A 115 -11.95 -7.64 -2.27
N LEU A 116 -11.28 -8.53 -1.54
CA LEU A 116 -11.37 -9.98 -1.77
C LEU A 116 -12.79 -10.49 -1.54
N TRP A 117 -13.44 -10.04 -0.46
CA TRP A 117 -14.84 -10.35 -0.19
C TRP A 117 -15.76 -9.92 -1.33
N ALA A 118 -15.61 -8.69 -1.84
CA ALA A 118 -16.42 -8.19 -2.96
C ALA A 118 -16.25 -9.03 -4.24
N VAL A 119 -15.04 -9.55 -4.50
CA VAL A 119 -14.77 -10.39 -5.68
C VAL A 119 -15.31 -11.81 -5.53
N VAL A 120 -15.26 -12.37 -4.32
CA VAL A 120 -15.71 -13.74 -4.05
C VAL A 120 -17.23 -13.81 -3.94
N VAL A 121 -17.81 -12.91 -3.15
CA VAL A 121 -19.26 -12.90 -2.90
C VAL A 121 -20.02 -12.31 -4.07
N LYS A 122 -19.40 -11.37 -4.82
CA LYS A 122 -20.05 -10.60 -5.89
C LYS A 122 -21.43 -10.14 -5.43
N PRO A 123 -21.49 -9.40 -4.31
CA PRO A 123 -22.77 -8.92 -3.82
C PRO A 123 -23.38 -8.07 -4.93
N PHE A 124 -24.67 -8.23 -5.23
CA PHE A 124 -25.44 -7.52 -6.27
C PHE A 124 -25.03 -7.76 -7.75
#